data_AF-A0A850GZG0-F1
#
_entry.id   AF-A0A850GZG0-F1
#
_cell.length_a   1.000
_cell.length_b   1.000
_cell.length_c   1.000
_cell.angle_alpha   90.00
_cell.angle_beta   90.00
_cell.angle_gamma   90.00
#
_symmetry.space_group_name_H-M   'P 1'
#
loop_
_entity.id
_entity.type
_entity.pdbx_description
1 polymer ?
#
loop_
_entity_poly.entity_id
_entity_poly.type
_entity_poly.pdbx_seq_one_letter_code
_entity_poly.pdbx_strand_id
1 'polypeptide(L)'
;MPDAPSGREETEDDVMAGDRRIARTDTALPDWYASDAAYRPIPIAWFAGALVLQAVVQPALAIGATALGFSRWFAIGLCLLASGFIWHWTSQRGMAGAALGWRIATALVLTLFFGISILGLLS
;
A
#
# COMPACT_ATOMS: atom_id res chain seq x y z
N MET A 1 6.02 -5.93 59.51
CA MET A 1 5.09 -5.03 58.80
C MET A 1 5.90 -4.24 57.79
N PRO A 2 5.45 -4.09 56.53
CA PRO A 2 6.22 -3.54 55.42
C PRO A 2 6.04 -2.02 55.26
N ASP A 3 7.12 -1.31 54.93
CA ASP A 3 7.12 0.11 54.56
C ASP A 3 7.19 0.29 53.03
N ALA A 4 6.17 0.99 52.50
CA ALA A 4 6.04 1.81 51.29
C ALA A 4 6.48 1.31 49.88
N PRO A 5 5.59 1.39 48.86
CA PRO A 5 6.01 1.42 47.46
C PRO A 5 6.21 2.85 46.94
N SER A 6 7.37 3.01 46.28
CA SER A 6 7.65 3.78 45.05
C SER A 6 7.20 5.25 44.94
N GLY A 7 8.21 6.13 44.85
CA GLY A 7 8.05 7.44 44.24
C GLY A 7 7.51 7.32 42.82
N ARG A 8 6.48 8.12 42.52
CA ARG A 8 6.04 8.42 41.15
C ARG A 8 6.58 9.79 40.80
N GLU A 9 7.32 9.84 39.69
CA GLU A 9 7.82 11.06 39.08
C GLU A 9 6.67 12.02 38.79
N GLU A 10 6.78 13.25 39.30
CA GLU A 10 5.85 14.34 39.01
C GLU A 10 5.97 14.67 37.52
N THR A 11 4.92 14.36 36.76
CA THR A 11 4.87 14.65 35.33
C THR A 11 4.62 16.15 35.15
N GLU A 12 5.40 16.78 34.27
CA GLU A 12 5.56 18.22 34.07
C GLU A 12 4.28 19.00 33.69
N ASP A 13 3.16 18.30 33.47
CA ASP A 13 1.89 18.83 32.97
C ASP A 13 0.77 18.92 34.03
N ASP A 14 1.08 18.63 35.29
CA ASP A 14 0.11 18.77 36.39
C ASP A 14 -0.09 20.24 36.79
N VAL A 15 -1.31 20.76 36.59
CA VAL A 15 -1.69 22.08 37.12
C VAL A 15 -2.33 21.90 38.51
N MET A 16 -1.75 22.57 39.51
CA MET A 16 -2.31 22.58 40.86
C MET A 16 -3.55 23.49 40.92
N ALA A 17 -4.72 22.95 41.23
CA ALA A 17 -5.94 23.71 41.47
C ALA A 17 -6.42 23.48 42.91
N GLY A 18 -5.92 24.32 43.84
CA GLY A 18 -6.10 24.12 45.28
C GLY A 18 -5.38 22.85 45.77
N ASP A 19 -5.98 22.11 46.69
CA ASP A 19 -5.41 20.86 47.25
C ASP A 19 -5.55 19.62 46.34
N ARG A 20 -6.02 19.79 45.09
CA ARG A 20 -6.11 18.70 44.10
C ARG A 20 -5.31 19.00 42.85
N ARG A 21 -4.51 18.01 42.42
CA ARG A 21 -3.92 17.96 41.08
C ARG A 21 -5.04 17.77 40.08
N ILE A 22 -5.23 18.74 39.19
CA ILE A 22 -6.16 18.60 38.08
C ILE A 22 -5.32 18.57 36.81
N ALA A 23 -5.26 17.37 36.20
CA ALA A 23 -4.68 17.22 34.86
C ALA A 23 -5.40 18.20 33.92
N ARG A 24 -4.62 18.96 33.13
CA ARG A 24 -5.15 19.94 32.19
C ARG A 24 -6.17 19.25 31.28
N THR A 25 -7.42 19.72 31.27
CA THR A 25 -8.50 19.09 30.49
C THR A 25 -8.20 19.01 28.99
N ASP A 26 -7.28 19.85 28.49
CA ASP A 26 -6.85 19.88 27.09
C ASP A 26 -5.80 18.81 26.71
N THR A 27 -5.20 18.10 27.66
CA THR A 27 -4.32 16.93 27.38
C THR A 27 -5.03 15.59 27.54
N ALA A 28 -6.29 15.60 27.98
CA ALA A 28 -7.12 14.42 28.18
C ALA A 28 -8.01 14.10 26.97
N LEU A 29 -7.63 14.53 25.75
CA LEU A 29 -8.18 13.93 24.55
C LEU A 29 -7.79 12.45 24.60
N PRO A 30 -8.76 11.54 24.71
CA PRO A 30 -8.44 10.16 24.99
C PRO A 30 -7.52 9.58 23.92
N ASP A 31 -6.73 8.57 24.26
CA ASP A 31 -5.78 7.91 23.34
C ASP A 31 -6.44 7.34 22.06
N TRP A 32 -7.77 7.28 22.01
CA TRP A 32 -8.54 6.94 20.81
C TRP A 32 -8.70 8.09 19.80
N TYR A 33 -8.53 9.35 20.23
CA TYR A 33 -8.62 10.54 19.37
C TYR A 33 -7.32 10.76 18.60
N ALA A 34 -6.19 10.43 19.21
CA ALA A 34 -4.91 10.23 18.53
C ALA A 34 -4.85 8.81 17.99
N SER A 35 -5.85 8.40 17.21
CA SER A 35 -5.63 7.32 16.27
C SER A 35 -4.60 7.85 15.29
N ASP A 36 -3.33 7.56 15.54
CA ASP A 36 -2.26 7.64 14.55
C ASP A 36 -2.57 6.59 13.47
N ALA A 37 -3.67 6.84 12.75
CA ALA A 37 -4.25 6.01 11.72
C ALA A 37 -3.49 6.21 10.42
N ALA A 38 -2.16 6.35 10.53
CA ALA A 38 -1.27 6.27 9.40
C ALA A 38 -1.53 4.90 8.75
N TYR A 39 -2.09 4.94 7.53
CA TYR A 39 -2.38 3.76 6.74
C TYR A 39 -1.13 2.87 6.69
N ARG A 40 -1.22 1.65 7.23
CA ARG A 40 -0.18 0.64 7.10
C ARG A 40 -0.41 -0.11 5.79
N PRO A 41 0.53 -0.07 4.83
CA PRO A 41 0.32 -0.76 3.58
C PRO A 41 0.18 -2.27 3.80
N ILE A 42 -0.91 -2.83 3.28
CA ILE A 42 -1.19 -4.27 3.36
C ILE A 42 -0.73 -4.89 2.04
N PRO A 43 0.36 -5.69 2.01
CA PRO A 43 0.95 -6.18 0.75
C PRO A 43 -0.03 -6.96 -0.13
N ILE A 44 -0.90 -7.78 0.48
CA ILE A 44 -1.88 -8.58 -0.27
C ILE A 44 -2.91 -7.72 -1.00
N ALA A 45 -3.30 -6.56 -0.44
CA ALA A 45 -4.24 -5.65 -1.09
C ALA A 45 -3.63 -5.03 -2.35
N TRP A 46 -2.36 -4.63 -2.28
CA TRP A 46 -1.63 -4.09 -3.43
C TRP A 46 -1.31 -5.14 -4.48
N PHE A 47 -1.00 -6.38 -4.06
CA PHE A 47 -0.88 -7.52 -4.98
C PHE A 47 -2.19 -7.80 -5.71
N ALA A 48 -3.31 -7.91 -4.98
CA ALA A 48 -4.62 -8.16 -5.57
C ALA A 48 -5.04 -7.03 -6.51
N GLY A 49 -4.79 -5.77 -6.12
CA GLY A 49 -5.00 -4.61 -6.98
C GLY A 49 -4.18 -4.68 -8.27
N ALA A 50 -2.89 -5.03 -8.17
CA ALA A 50 -2.02 -5.24 -9.33
C ALA A 50 -2.57 -6.34 -10.24
N LEU A 51 -2.96 -7.49 -9.67
CA LEU A 51 -3.49 -8.63 -10.39
C LEU A 51 -4.76 -8.27 -11.16
N VAL A 52 -5.74 -7.64 -10.49
CA VAL A 52 -7.00 -7.23 -11.12
C VAL A 52 -6.75 -6.21 -12.22
N LEU A 53 -5.93 -5.19 -11.94
CA LEU A 53 -5.60 -4.17 -12.93
C LEU A 53 -4.93 -4.79 -14.14
N GLN A 54 -4.02 -5.75 -13.93
CA GLN A 54 -3.33 -6.42 -15.00
C GLN A 54 -4.24 -7.35 -15.81
N ALA A 55 -5.15 -8.07 -15.15
CA ALA A 55 -6.13 -8.94 -15.80
C ALA A 55 -7.12 -8.19 -16.69
N VAL A 56 -7.39 -6.91 -16.39
CA VAL A 56 -8.29 -6.07 -17.19
C VAL A 56 -7.54 -5.25 -18.23
N VAL A 57 -6.47 -4.55 -17.83
CA VAL A 57 -5.76 -3.59 -18.69
C VAL A 57 -5.04 -4.30 -19.83
N GLN A 58 -4.38 -5.44 -19.57
CA GLN A 58 -3.64 -6.16 -20.62
C GLN A 58 -4.51 -6.59 -21.81
N PRO A 59 -5.61 -7.34 -21.63
CA PRO A 59 -6.46 -7.71 -22.76
C PRO A 59 -7.16 -6.50 -23.38
N ALA A 60 -7.57 -5.50 -22.58
CA ALA A 60 -8.18 -4.29 -23.12
C ALA A 60 -7.23 -3.53 -24.08
N LEU A 61 -5.95 -3.41 -23.72
CA LEU A 61 -4.96 -2.77 -24.58
C LEU A 61 -4.62 -3.63 -25.80
N ALA A 62 -4.46 -4.94 -25.64
CA ALA A 62 -4.14 -5.84 -26.76
C ALA A 62 -5.27 -5.87 -27.80
N ILE A 63 -6.51 -6.06 -27.35
CA ILE A 63 -7.71 -6.09 -28.21
C ILE A 63 -7.99 -4.70 -28.78
N GLY A 64 -7.91 -3.66 -27.94
CA GLY A 64 -8.16 -2.28 -28.39
C GLY A 64 -7.16 -1.82 -29.44
N ALA A 65 -5.87 -2.07 -29.23
CA ALA A 65 -4.84 -1.68 -30.20
C ALA A 65 -4.99 -2.41 -31.53
N THR A 66 -5.32 -3.71 -31.51
CA THR A 66 -5.57 -4.48 -32.74
C THR A 66 -6.87 -4.04 -33.44
N ALA A 67 -7.95 -3.80 -32.70
CA ALA A 67 -9.22 -3.30 -33.25
C ALA A 67 -9.09 -1.92 -33.92
N LEU A 68 -8.19 -1.07 -33.40
CA LEU A 68 -7.88 0.24 -33.97
C LEU A 68 -6.88 0.17 -35.14
N GLY A 69 -6.41 -1.03 -35.52
CA GLY A 69 -5.50 -1.23 -36.65
C GLY A 69 -4.04 -0.85 -36.37
N PHE A 70 -3.63 -0.70 -35.11
CA PHE A 70 -2.24 -0.46 -34.77
C PHE A 70 -1.36 -1.71 -35.03
N SER A 71 -0.06 -1.47 -35.21
CA SER A 71 0.89 -2.56 -35.40
C SER A 71 1.02 -3.43 -34.13
N ARG A 72 1.30 -4.73 -34.31
CA ARG A 72 1.50 -5.68 -33.20
C ARG A 72 2.61 -5.23 -32.25
N TRP A 73 3.71 -4.69 -32.80
CA TRP A 73 4.82 -4.17 -32.02
C TRP A 73 4.43 -2.95 -31.18
N PHE A 74 3.58 -2.07 -31.72
CA PHE A 74 3.02 -0.96 -30.95
C PHE A 74 2.16 -1.47 -29.79
N ALA A 75 1.27 -2.44 -30.04
CA ALA A 75 0.44 -3.06 -29.00
C ALA A 75 1.28 -3.72 -27.90
N ILE A 76 2.34 -4.46 -28.27
CA ILE A 76 3.28 -5.06 -27.31
C ILE A 76 3.97 -3.97 -26.48
N GLY A 77 4.44 -2.89 -27.11
CA GLY A 77 5.04 -1.75 -26.41
C GLY A 77 4.08 -1.10 -25.42
N LEU A 78 2.81 -0.94 -25.79
CA LEU A 78 1.77 -0.39 -24.94
C LEU A 78 1.48 -1.31 -23.73
N CYS A 79 1.37 -2.61 -23.96
CA CYS A 79 1.21 -3.62 -22.89
C CYS A 79 2.41 -3.68 -21.94
N LEU A 80 3.63 -3.49 -22.45
CA LEU A 80 4.85 -3.42 -21.64
C LEU A 80 4.84 -2.17 -20.76
N LEU A 81 4.52 -1.01 -21.35
CA LEU A 81 4.41 0.26 -20.63
C LEU A 81 3.35 0.19 -19.54
N ALA A 82 2.18 -0.39 -19.82
CA ALA A 82 1.13 -0.59 -18.83
C ALA A 82 1.61 -1.47 -17.67
N SER A 83 2.29 -2.59 -17.95
CA SER A 83 2.88 -3.45 -16.90
C SER A 83 3.89 -2.71 -16.04
N GLY A 84 4.78 -1.92 -16.66
CA GLY A 84 5.77 -1.11 -15.97
C GLY A 84 5.13 -0.02 -15.11
N PHE A 85 4.08 0.63 -15.62
CA PHE A 85 3.31 1.62 -14.87
C PHE A 85 2.65 0.99 -13.63
N ILE A 86 2.03 -0.18 -13.78
CA ILE A 86 1.37 -0.89 -12.69
C ILE A 86 2.39 -1.33 -11.63
N TRP A 87 3.55 -1.85 -12.05
CA TRP A 87 4.66 -2.17 -11.15
C TRP A 87 5.12 -0.94 -10.36
N HIS A 88 5.34 0.18 -11.05
CA HIS A 88 5.80 1.41 -10.42
C HIS A 88 4.78 1.96 -9.42
N TRP A 89 3.51 2.03 -9.81
CA TRP A 89 2.42 2.53 -8.97
C TRP A 89 2.21 1.67 -7.72
N THR A 90 2.19 0.34 -7.86
CA THR A 90 2.04 -0.57 -6.73
C THR A 90 3.25 -0.57 -5.79
N SER A 91 4.46 -0.36 -6.34
CA SER A 91 5.69 -0.19 -5.56
C SER A 91 5.63 1.02 -4.64
N GLN A 92 5.18 2.18 -5.15
CA GLN A 92 5.05 3.41 -4.36
C GLN A 92 4.03 3.30 -3.22
N ARG A 93 3.02 2.45 -3.38
CA ARG A 93 1.89 2.33 -2.44
C ARG A 93 2.13 1.36 -1.27
N GLY A 94 3.26 0.67 -1.27
CA GLY A 94 3.66 -0.20 -0.16
C GLY A 94 4.34 -1.50 -0.55
N MET A 95 4.30 -1.88 -1.83
CA MET A 95 4.96 -3.12 -2.27
C MET A 95 6.50 -3.03 -2.16
N ALA A 96 7.08 -1.83 -2.25
CA ALA A 96 8.52 -1.64 -2.11
C ALA A 96 9.06 -2.06 -0.73
N GLY A 97 8.27 -1.83 0.33
CA GLY A 97 8.60 -2.21 1.71
C GLY A 97 8.10 -3.58 2.14
N ALA A 98 7.40 -4.31 1.25
CA ALA A 98 6.86 -5.63 1.57
C ALA A 98 7.94 -6.72 1.60
N ALA A 99 7.62 -7.84 2.26
CA ALA A 99 8.46 -9.03 2.24
C ALA A 99 8.78 -9.46 0.80
N LEU A 100 9.99 -10.01 0.60
CA LEU A 100 10.50 -10.37 -0.73
C LEU A 100 9.52 -11.26 -1.52
N GLY A 101 8.85 -12.20 -0.85
CA GLY A 101 7.86 -13.08 -1.48
C GLY A 101 6.72 -12.32 -2.16
N TRP A 102 6.21 -11.24 -1.56
CA TRP A 102 5.16 -10.42 -2.17
C TRP A 102 5.64 -9.65 -3.39
N ARG A 103 6.87 -9.15 -3.35
CA ARG A 103 7.49 -8.44 -4.47
C ARG A 103 7.70 -9.38 -5.65
N ILE A 104 8.22 -10.58 -5.40
CA ILE A 104 8.40 -11.62 -6.43
C ILE A 104 7.05 -12.06 -6.98
N ALA A 105 6.06 -12.35 -6.14
CA ALA A 105 4.73 -12.76 -6.59
C ALA A 105 4.09 -11.69 -7.50
N THR A 106 4.20 -10.42 -7.13
CA THR A 106 3.71 -9.31 -7.94
C THR A 106 4.43 -9.24 -9.30
N ALA A 107 5.77 -9.33 -9.29
CA ALA A 107 6.55 -9.32 -10.53
C ALA A 107 6.20 -10.50 -11.46
N LEU A 108 6.02 -11.70 -10.90
CA LEU A 108 5.61 -12.89 -11.64
C LEU A 108 4.23 -12.73 -12.27
N VAL A 109 3.25 -12.21 -11.53
CA VAL A 109 1.90 -11.95 -12.08
C VAL A 109 1.96 -10.93 -13.22
N LEU A 110 2.67 -9.82 -13.04
CA LEU A 110 2.80 -8.82 -14.11
C LEU A 110 3.44 -9.41 -15.36
N THR A 111 4.49 -10.19 -15.18
CA THR A 111 5.21 -10.87 -16.28
C THR A 111 4.34 -11.92 -16.97
N LEU A 112 3.58 -12.70 -16.20
CA LEU A 112 2.67 -13.73 -16.72
C LEU A 112 1.63 -13.12 -17.66
N PHE A 113 0.89 -12.11 -17.21
CA PHE A 113 -0.16 -11.48 -18.02
C PHE A 113 0.40 -10.72 -19.23
N PHE A 114 1.58 -10.11 -19.08
CA PHE A 114 2.28 -9.52 -20.21
C PHE A 114 2.69 -10.60 -21.24
N GLY A 115 3.22 -11.74 -20.77
CA GLY A 115 3.57 -12.88 -21.61
C GLY A 115 2.37 -13.47 -22.36
N ILE A 116 1.21 -13.61 -21.68
CA ILE A 116 -0.05 -14.03 -22.32
C ILE A 116 -0.43 -13.05 -23.44
N SER A 117 -0.29 -11.75 -23.21
CA SER A 117 -0.61 -10.72 -24.21
C SER A 117 0.32 -10.76 -25.42
N ILE A 118 1.62 -10.99 -25.19
CA ILE A 118 2.58 -11.22 -26.28
C ILE A 118 2.15 -12.43 -27.10
N LEU A 119 1.88 -13.56 -26.44
CA LEU A 119 1.47 -14.78 -27.12
C LEU A 119 0.21 -14.57 -27.97
N GLY A 120 -0.80 -13.90 -27.43
CA GLY A 120 -2.04 -13.60 -28.16
C GLY A 120 -1.88 -12.60 -29.30
N LEU A 121 -0.90 -11.68 -29.23
CA LEU A 121 -0.61 -10.73 -30.31
C LEU A 121 0.26 -11.34 -31.43
N LEU A 122 0.98 -12.42 -31.14
CA LEU A 122 1.88 -13.08 -32.09
C LEU A 122 1.30 -14.34 -32.73
N SER A 123 0.26 -14.95 -32.14
CA SER A 123 -0.53 -16.05 -32.72
C SER A 123 -1.41 -15.57 -33.88
#